data_AF-K0UHZ4-F1
#
_entry.id   AF-K0UHZ4-F1
#
_cell.length_a   1.000
_cell.length_b   1.000
_cell.length_c   1.000
_cell.angle_alpha   90.00
_cell.angle_beta   90.00
_cell.angle_gamma   90.00
#
_symmetry.space_group_name_H-M   'P 1'
#
loop_
_entity.id
_entity.type
_entity.pdbx_description
1 polymer ?
#
loop_
_entity_poly.entity_id
_entity_poly.type
_entity_poly.pdbx_seq_one_letter_code
_entity_poly.pdbx_strand_id
1 'polypeptide(L)'
;MTQQASGLSPDRPARTFEVRTYGCQMNVHDSERLAGLLEEAGYRRAGAGTDADIVVFNTCAVRENADNKLYGNLSHLAPRKQSDPDMQIAVGGCLAQKDRDSVLQKAPWVDVVFGTHNIGSLPALLDRARHNRAAQVEIAEALREFPSSLPASRESSYAAWVSISVGCNNTCTFCIVPSLRGKEVDRRPGDVLAEVQSLVDQGVLEITLLGQNVNAYGVSFVDADQPRDRGAFAKLLRACGRIDGLERVRFTSPHPAEFTDDVIEAMAETPNVCPTLHMPLQSGSDRVLRAMRRSYRAERYLGIIDRVRAAIPHAAITTDIIVGFPGETEEDFQATLDVVAAARFSTAFTFQYSKRPGTPAAELADQVPKAVVSERYQRLIALQEGISLTENTAQIGRRVEVLVATGEGRKDAATARMSGRARDGRLVHFAPGPAGHGIRPGDVVVTTVTGAAPHHLIADGAPLQHRRTRAGDAHEAGRKPRTGVGLGMPAIGVPPAAPATSGCAR
;
A
#
# COMPACT_ATOMS: atom_id res chain seq x y z
N MET A 1 -10.15 37.54 -24.05
CA MET A 1 -11.00 37.60 -22.84
C MET A 1 -10.38 36.69 -21.81
N THR A 2 -9.65 37.29 -20.89
CA THR A 2 -8.77 36.67 -19.90
C THR A 2 -9.61 36.17 -18.73
N GLN A 3 -9.59 34.87 -18.44
CA GLN A 3 -10.23 34.32 -17.23
C GLN A 3 -9.40 34.74 -16.01
N GLN A 4 -10.03 35.53 -15.14
CA GLN A 4 -9.48 35.88 -13.84
C GLN A 4 -9.48 34.64 -12.94
N ALA A 5 -8.28 34.23 -12.53
CA ALA A 5 -8.10 33.39 -11.36
C ALA A 5 -8.70 34.11 -10.15
N SER A 6 -9.74 33.54 -9.55
CA SER A 6 -10.32 34.03 -8.31
C SER A 6 -9.31 33.84 -7.17
N GLY A 7 -8.60 34.92 -6.84
CA GLY A 7 -7.65 34.96 -5.74
C GLY A 7 -8.32 34.64 -4.40
N LEU A 8 -7.76 33.65 -3.70
CA LEU A 8 -7.95 33.48 -2.27
C LEU A 8 -7.44 34.75 -1.56
N SER A 9 -8.25 35.33 -0.68
CA SER A 9 -7.88 36.51 0.12
C SER A 9 -6.62 36.22 0.96
N PRO A 10 -5.61 37.11 0.97
CA PRO A 10 -4.29 36.87 1.59
C PRO A 10 -4.26 36.86 3.12
N ASP A 11 -5.41 36.94 3.81
CA ASP A 11 -5.48 37.23 5.26
C ASP A 11 -6.17 36.14 6.10
N ARG A 12 -6.37 34.93 5.56
CA ARG A 12 -6.80 33.77 6.36
C ARG A 12 -5.65 32.77 6.52
N PRO A 13 -5.36 32.29 7.74
CA PRO A 13 -4.36 31.25 7.93
C PRO A 13 -4.76 30.03 7.08
N ALA A 14 -3.80 29.51 6.30
CA ALA A 14 -4.06 28.35 5.45
C ALA A 14 -4.55 27.18 6.32
N ARG A 15 -5.76 26.69 5.97
CA ARG A 15 -6.50 25.66 6.71
C ARG A 15 -5.73 24.36 6.77
N THR A 16 -5.93 23.65 7.86
CA THR A 16 -5.23 22.40 8.17
C THR A 16 -6.03 21.17 7.77
N PHE A 17 -5.36 20.09 7.39
CA PHE A 17 -5.99 18.82 7.04
C PHE A 17 -5.34 17.61 7.73
N GLU A 18 -6.13 16.57 7.93
CA GLU A 18 -5.71 15.24 8.38
C GLU A 18 -6.33 14.17 7.47
N VAL A 19 -5.51 13.26 6.94
CA VAL A 19 -5.99 12.09 6.18
C VAL A 19 -5.94 10.85 7.06
N ARG A 20 -7.11 10.32 7.42
CA ARG A 20 -7.24 9.08 8.19
C ARG A 20 -7.47 7.90 7.25
N THR A 21 -6.46 7.05 7.16
CA THR A 21 -6.47 5.90 6.24
C THR A 21 -6.93 4.64 6.94
N TYR A 22 -7.96 4.00 6.40
CA TYR A 22 -8.46 2.71 6.87
C TYR A 22 -8.54 1.74 5.70
N GLY A 23 -7.68 0.73 5.66
CA GLY A 23 -7.77 -0.25 4.58
C GLY A 23 -6.52 -1.02 4.25
N CYS A 24 -6.27 -1.14 2.95
CA CYS A 24 -5.16 -1.86 2.37
C CYS A 24 -4.08 -0.90 1.86
N GLN A 25 -3.01 -1.45 1.28
CA GLN A 25 -1.92 -0.67 0.69
C GLN A 25 -2.43 0.29 -0.41
N MET A 26 -3.46 -0.08 -1.17
CA MET A 26 -4.02 0.86 -2.15
C MET A 26 -4.65 2.09 -1.47
N ASN A 27 -5.26 1.94 -0.29
CA ASN A 27 -5.79 3.11 0.43
C ASN A 27 -4.66 3.99 0.95
N VAL A 28 -3.57 3.43 1.49
CA VAL A 28 -2.43 4.25 1.92
C VAL A 28 -1.81 4.99 0.72
N HIS A 29 -1.75 4.35 -0.45
CA HIS A 29 -1.29 4.98 -1.69
C HIS A 29 -2.20 6.14 -2.13
N ASP A 30 -3.51 5.91 -2.12
CA ASP A 30 -4.51 6.91 -2.46
C ASP A 30 -4.47 8.08 -1.47
N SER A 31 -4.14 7.83 -0.20
CA SER A 31 -3.99 8.87 0.82
C SER A 31 -2.80 9.79 0.61
N GLU A 32 -1.67 9.28 0.10
CA GLU A 32 -0.54 10.14 -0.29
C GLU A 32 -0.92 11.12 -1.39
N ARG A 33 -1.78 10.68 -2.32
CA ARG A 33 -2.33 11.54 -3.39
C ARG A 33 -3.34 12.56 -2.87
N LEU A 34 -4.24 12.12 -1.99
CA LEU A 34 -5.17 13.03 -1.31
C LEU A 34 -4.42 14.15 -0.59
N ALA A 35 -3.34 13.82 0.11
CA ALA A 35 -2.51 14.81 0.76
C ALA A 35 -1.79 15.73 -0.25
N GLY A 36 -1.26 15.18 -1.34
CA GLY A 36 -0.62 15.98 -2.40
C GLY A 36 -1.59 16.99 -3.03
N LEU A 37 -2.83 16.58 -3.32
CA LEU A 37 -3.88 17.45 -3.86
C LEU A 37 -4.27 18.57 -2.89
N LEU A 38 -4.37 18.25 -1.60
CA LEU A 38 -4.70 19.25 -0.59
C LEU A 38 -3.55 20.24 -0.40
N GLU A 39 -2.29 19.79 -0.41
CA GLU A 39 -1.11 20.66 -0.35
C GLU A 39 -1.02 21.58 -1.58
N GLU A 40 -1.28 21.07 -2.78
CA GLU A 40 -1.32 21.88 -4.02
C GLU A 40 -2.47 22.92 -3.99
N ALA A 41 -3.61 22.56 -3.41
CA ALA A 41 -4.73 23.48 -3.20
C ALA A 41 -4.50 24.50 -2.06
N GLY A 42 -3.33 24.52 -1.43
CA GLY A 42 -2.95 25.50 -0.40
C GLY A 42 -3.34 25.13 1.03
N TYR A 43 -3.82 23.91 1.26
CA TYR A 43 -4.03 23.38 2.61
C TYR A 43 -2.71 22.92 3.23
N ARG A 44 -2.63 22.93 4.56
CA ARG A 44 -1.44 22.46 5.31
C ARG A 44 -1.80 21.25 6.16
N ARG A 45 -0.84 20.36 6.42
CA ARG A 45 -1.09 19.26 7.36
C ARG A 45 -1.28 19.79 8.78
N ALA A 46 -2.23 19.22 9.51
CA ALA A 46 -2.38 19.48 10.93
C ALA A 46 -1.14 18.98 11.71
N GLY A 47 -0.78 19.68 12.78
CA GLY A 47 0.29 19.26 13.68
C GLY A 47 -0.12 18.03 14.49
N ALA A 48 0.87 17.33 15.06
CA ALA A 48 0.59 16.20 15.94
C ALA A 48 -0.24 16.66 17.15
N GLY A 49 -1.39 16.01 17.39
CA GLY A 49 -2.28 16.31 18.50
C GLY A 49 -3.13 17.58 18.34
N THR A 50 -3.13 18.22 17.17
CA THR A 50 -4.01 19.36 16.88
C THR A 50 -5.21 18.93 16.05
N ASP A 51 -6.38 19.51 16.33
CA ASP A 51 -7.58 19.30 15.51
C ASP A 51 -7.40 19.94 14.13
N ALA A 52 -7.64 19.16 13.08
CA ALA A 52 -7.61 19.64 11.70
C ALA A 52 -8.90 20.36 11.31
N ASP A 53 -8.79 21.39 10.47
CA ASP A 53 -9.95 22.04 9.87
C ASP A 53 -10.68 21.14 8.86
N ILE A 54 -9.97 20.16 8.29
CA ILE A 54 -10.48 19.20 7.31
C ILE A 54 -10.03 17.79 7.71
N VAL A 55 -10.97 16.88 7.91
CA VAL A 55 -10.68 15.47 8.15
C VAL A 55 -11.15 14.62 6.98
N VAL A 56 -10.22 13.94 6.33
CA VAL A 56 -10.49 13.07 5.18
C VAL A 56 -10.36 11.60 5.58
N PHE A 57 -11.45 10.85 5.50
CA PHE A 57 -11.46 9.42 5.71
C PHE A 57 -11.26 8.70 4.38
N ASN A 58 -10.11 8.05 4.17
CA ASN A 58 -9.92 7.17 3.01
C ASN A 58 -10.10 5.71 3.42
N THR A 59 -11.15 5.07 2.91
CA THR A 59 -11.71 3.86 3.51
C THR A 59 -11.74 2.67 2.56
N CYS A 60 -11.74 1.47 3.14
CA CYS A 60 -11.84 0.20 2.44
C CYS A 60 -13.25 -0.38 2.57
N ALA A 61 -13.69 -1.12 1.54
CA ALA A 61 -14.91 -1.96 1.57
C ALA A 61 -14.59 -3.46 1.60
N VAL A 62 -13.29 -3.78 1.52
CA VAL A 62 -12.74 -5.10 1.87
C VAL A 62 -12.58 -5.09 3.40
N ARG A 63 -11.98 -6.05 4.11
CA ARG A 63 -11.87 -6.06 5.59
C ARG A 63 -13.19 -6.00 6.38
N GLU A 64 -13.32 -6.94 7.30
CA GLU A 64 -14.44 -6.98 8.23
C GLU A 64 -14.46 -5.74 9.15
N ASN A 65 -15.65 -5.27 9.51
CA ASN A 65 -15.87 -4.11 10.38
C ASN A 65 -15.31 -2.77 9.85
N ALA A 66 -14.98 -2.67 8.57
CA ALA A 66 -14.56 -1.39 7.97
C ALA A 66 -15.67 -0.33 8.12
N ASP A 67 -16.92 -0.71 7.82
CA ASP A 67 -18.11 0.13 7.96
C ASP A 67 -18.28 0.61 9.42
N ASN A 68 -18.30 -0.32 10.37
CA ASN A 68 -18.44 -0.01 11.80
C ASN A 68 -17.34 0.93 12.30
N LYS A 69 -16.08 0.71 11.87
CA LYS A 69 -14.96 1.58 12.22
C LYS A 69 -15.14 2.98 11.64
N LEU A 70 -15.54 3.11 10.37
CA LEU A 70 -15.81 4.42 9.77
C LEU A 70 -16.89 5.17 10.55
N TYR A 71 -18.08 4.59 10.70
CA TYR A 71 -19.22 5.28 11.33
C TYR A 71 -18.98 5.58 12.81
N GLY A 72 -18.25 4.70 13.52
CA GLY A 72 -17.78 5.00 14.88
C GLY A 72 -16.88 6.23 14.92
N ASN A 73 -15.88 6.31 14.05
CA ASN A 73 -14.97 7.47 13.99
C ASN A 73 -15.68 8.76 13.52
N LEU A 74 -16.62 8.67 12.58
CA LEU A 74 -17.42 9.82 12.14
C LEU A 74 -18.28 10.37 13.29
N SER A 75 -18.86 9.49 14.10
CA SER A 75 -19.67 9.89 15.27
C SER A 75 -18.84 10.66 16.30
N HIS A 76 -17.56 10.32 16.49
CA HIS A 76 -16.67 11.06 17.40
C HIS A 76 -16.38 12.49 16.93
N LEU A 77 -16.51 12.79 15.63
CA LEU A 77 -16.32 14.14 15.09
C LEU A 77 -17.59 15.00 15.09
N ALA A 78 -18.77 14.39 15.31
CA ALA A 78 -20.03 15.12 15.29
C ALA A 78 -20.08 16.28 16.31
N PRO A 79 -19.63 16.13 17.58
CA PRO A 79 -19.60 17.26 18.52
C PRO A 79 -18.69 18.41 18.06
N ARG A 80 -17.56 18.09 17.42
CA ARG A 80 -16.62 19.10 16.90
C ARG A 80 -17.21 19.85 15.72
N LYS A 81 -17.84 19.15 14.77
CA LYS A 81 -18.54 19.76 13.63
C LYS A 81 -19.74 20.61 14.06
N GLN A 82 -20.39 20.27 15.17
CA GLN A 82 -21.45 21.09 15.76
C GLN A 82 -20.90 22.38 16.40
N SER A 83 -19.76 22.31 17.09
CA SER A 83 -19.14 23.49 17.69
C SER A 83 -18.43 24.40 16.69
N ASP A 84 -18.04 23.84 15.54
CA ASP A 84 -17.38 24.55 14.44
C ASP A 84 -17.95 24.09 13.10
N PRO A 85 -18.97 24.80 12.60
CA PRO A 85 -19.59 24.49 11.31
C PRO A 85 -18.64 24.63 10.11
N ASP A 86 -17.55 25.39 10.26
CA ASP A 86 -16.58 25.60 9.18
C ASP A 86 -15.65 24.38 9.01
N MET A 87 -15.45 23.56 10.05
CA MET A 87 -14.76 22.26 9.94
C MET A 87 -15.37 21.42 8.81
N GLN A 88 -14.57 20.75 7.98
CA GLN A 88 -15.08 19.88 6.91
C GLN A 88 -14.72 18.41 7.12
N ILE A 89 -15.65 17.51 6.81
CA ILE A 89 -15.42 16.07 6.84
C ILE A 89 -15.64 15.51 5.43
N ALA A 90 -14.63 14.84 4.90
CA ALA A 90 -14.70 14.14 3.63
C ALA A 90 -14.56 12.64 3.83
N VAL A 91 -15.34 11.84 3.09
CA VAL A 91 -15.27 10.38 3.12
C VAL A 91 -15.05 9.88 1.70
N GLY A 92 -13.99 9.11 1.50
CA GLY A 92 -13.68 8.52 0.21
C GLY A 92 -13.14 7.10 0.27
N GLY A 93 -12.75 6.58 -0.88
CA GLY A 93 -12.25 5.22 -1.05
C GLY A 93 -13.34 4.20 -1.40
N CYS A 94 -13.01 2.90 -1.28
CA CYS A 94 -13.87 1.81 -1.76
C CYS A 94 -15.24 1.77 -1.05
N LEU A 95 -15.30 2.14 0.24
CA LEU A 95 -16.56 2.13 0.98
C LEU A 95 -17.48 3.25 0.50
N ALA A 96 -16.95 4.46 0.28
CA ALA A 96 -17.71 5.56 -0.30
C ALA A 96 -18.24 5.23 -1.71
N GLN A 97 -17.43 4.56 -2.54
CA GLN A 97 -17.86 4.07 -3.87
C GLN A 97 -19.06 3.10 -3.79
N LYS A 98 -19.09 2.27 -2.74
CA LYS A 98 -20.15 1.28 -2.48
C LYS A 98 -21.40 1.91 -1.88
N ASP A 99 -21.25 2.63 -0.76
CA ASP A 99 -22.35 3.12 0.07
C ASP A 99 -22.95 4.45 -0.47
N ARG A 100 -22.18 5.23 -1.23
CA ARG A 100 -22.62 6.46 -1.92
C ARG A 100 -23.44 7.39 -0.98
N ASP A 101 -24.69 7.67 -1.31
CA ASP A 101 -25.59 8.54 -0.54
C ASP A 101 -25.95 7.97 0.84
N SER A 102 -25.83 6.64 1.05
CA SER A 102 -26.09 6.02 2.36
C SER A 102 -25.13 6.53 3.45
N VAL A 103 -23.94 7.01 3.05
CA VAL A 103 -23.01 7.67 3.98
C VAL A 103 -23.66 8.91 4.59
N LEU A 104 -24.30 9.76 3.78
CA LEU A 104 -24.97 10.98 4.25
C LEU A 104 -26.23 10.67 5.07
N GLN A 105 -26.95 9.59 4.75
CA GLN A 105 -28.10 9.16 5.55
C GLN A 105 -27.69 8.77 6.98
N LYS A 106 -26.53 8.11 7.14
CA LYS A 106 -26.02 7.64 8.44
C LYS A 106 -25.19 8.69 9.18
N ALA A 107 -24.50 9.57 8.45
CA ALA A 107 -23.68 10.65 9.00
C ALA A 107 -23.98 11.96 8.24
N PRO A 108 -25.09 12.65 8.56
CA PRO A 108 -25.51 13.87 7.86
C PRO A 108 -24.55 15.07 7.99
N TRP A 109 -23.59 14.98 8.91
CA TRP A 109 -22.57 16.00 9.14
C TRP A 109 -21.33 15.87 8.23
N VAL A 110 -21.32 14.91 7.30
CA VAL A 110 -20.29 14.76 6.27
C VAL A 110 -20.52 15.77 5.14
N ASP A 111 -19.46 16.48 4.74
CA ASP A 111 -19.53 17.54 3.72
C ASP A 111 -19.22 17.02 2.31
N VAL A 112 -18.37 16.01 2.17
CA VAL A 112 -17.97 15.46 0.87
C VAL A 112 -17.95 13.94 0.91
N VAL A 113 -18.57 13.32 -0.09
CA VAL A 113 -18.44 11.88 -0.36
C VAL A 113 -17.89 11.71 -1.77
N PHE A 114 -16.75 11.03 -1.89
CA PHE A 114 -16.10 10.79 -3.17
C PHE A 114 -15.68 9.34 -3.36
N GLY A 115 -15.74 8.85 -4.59
CA GLY A 115 -15.40 7.49 -4.96
C GLY A 115 -13.91 7.24 -5.15
N THR A 116 -13.58 6.03 -5.60
CA THR A 116 -12.21 5.60 -5.91
C THR A 116 -11.66 6.20 -7.21
N HIS A 117 -12.55 6.69 -8.07
CA HIS A 117 -12.24 7.18 -9.42
C HIS A 117 -12.18 8.71 -9.54
N ASN A 118 -12.47 9.45 -8.47
CA ASN A 118 -12.56 10.91 -8.46
C ASN A 118 -11.79 11.54 -7.28
N ILE A 119 -10.68 10.90 -6.90
CA ILE A 119 -9.73 11.43 -5.90
C ILE A 119 -9.31 12.87 -6.26
N GLY A 120 -9.07 13.13 -7.56
CA GLY A 120 -8.71 14.46 -8.07
C GLY A 120 -9.77 15.55 -7.86
N SER A 121 -11.05 15.19 -7.69
CA SER A 121 -12.12 16.16 -7.49
C SER A 121 -12.20 16.71 -6.06
N LEU A 122 -11.49 16.11 -5.09
CA LEU A 122 -11.65 16.44 -3.67
C LEU A 122 -11.49 17.93 -3.35
N PRO A 123 -10.45 18.67 -3.81
CA PRO A 123 -10.32 20.09 -3.52
C PRO A 123 -11.53 20.91 -3.99
N ALA A 124 -11.98 20.68 -5.22
CA ALA A 124 -13.15 21.36 -5.79
C ALA A 124 -14.45 21.02 -5.05
N LEU A 125 -14.61 19.77 -4.60
CA LEU A 125 -15.77 19.34 -3.81
C LEU A 125 -15.78 19.99 -2.42
N LEU A 126 -14.63 20.10 -1.76
CA LEU A 126 -14.49 20.79 -0.47
C LEU A 126 -14.85 22.27 -0.60
N ASP A 127 -14.36 22.94 -1.65
CA ASP A 127 -14.65 24.35 -1.91
C ASP A 127 -16.13 24.58 -2.19
N ARG A 128 -16.74 23.73 -3.04
CA ARG A 128 -18.16 23.78 -3.34
C ARG A 128 -19.02 23.51 -2.11
N ALA A 129 -18.69 22.48 -1.32
CA ALA A 129 -19.42 22.16 -0.09
C ALA A 129 -19.42 23.33 0.90
N ARG A 130 -18.25 23.97 1.07
CA ARG A 130 -18.08 25.13 1.94
C ARG A 130 -18.84 26.36 1.44
N HIS A 131 -18.76 26.64 0.14
CA HIS A 131 -19.43 27.78 -0.47
C HIS A 131 -20.96 27.65 -0.40
N ASN A 132 -21.48 26.47 -0.78
CA ASN A 132 -22.92 26.23 -0.86
C ASN A 132 -23.55 25.83 0.48
N ARG A 133 -22.74 25.52 1.50
CA ARG A 133 -23.18 24.91 2.77
C ARG A 133 -24.06 23.68 2.56
N ALA A 134 -23.69 22.87 1.58
CA ALA A 134 -24.42 21.68 1.18
C ALA A 134 -23.45 20.54 0.87
N ALA A 135 -23.76 19.34 1.35
CA ALA A 135 -22.94 18.17 1.12
C ALA A 135 -22.79 17.89 -0.40
N GLN A 136 -21.59 17.50 -0.81
CA GLN A 136 -21.28 17.17 -2.20
C GLN A 136 -21.00 15.67 -2.33
N VAL A 137 -21.73 15.00 -3.20
CA VAL A 137 -21.52 13.60 -3.53
C VAL A 137 -21.10 13.51 -4.99
N GLU A 138 -19.92 12.96 -5.25
CA GLU A 138 -19.47 12.68 -6.61
C GLU A 138 -18.92 11.26 -6.65
N ILE A 139 -19.52 10.39 -7.46
CA ILE A 139 -19.12 8.99 -7.60
C ILE A 139 -19.03 8.70 -9.09
N ALA A 140 -17.80 8.69 -9.63
CA ALA A 140 -17.59 8.28 -11.01
C ALA A 140 -17.70 6.76 -11.14
N GLU A 141 -18.37 6.29 -12.19
CA GLU A 141 -18.58 4.85 -12.44
C GLU A 141 -17.36 4.18 -13.11
N ALA A 142 -16.51 4.98 -13.76
CA ALA A 142 -15.33 4.50 -14.47
C ALA A 142 -14.14 5.42 -14.26
N LEU A 143 -12.94 4.85 -14.38
CA LEU A 143 -11.69 5.59 -14.34
C LEU A 143 -11.59 6.48 -15.59
N ARG A 144 -11.44 7.80 -15.38
CA ARG A 144 -11.19 8.76 -16.47
C ARG A 144 -9.69 9.02 -16.67
N GLU A 145 -8.98 9.18 -15.56
CA GLU A 145 -7.54 9.42 -15.51
C GLU A 145 -6.91 8.53 -14.45
N PHE A 146 -5.69 8.06 -14.71
CA PHE A 146 -4.96 7.30 -13.70
C PHE A 146 -4.62 8.21 -12.52
N PRO A 147 -4.85 7.79 -11.27
CA PRO A 147 -4.56 8.67 -10.15
C PRO A 147 -3.05 8.90 -9.96
N SER A 148 -2.18 8.24 -10.73
CA SER A 148 -0.73 8.52 -10.78
C SER A 148 -0.36 9.84 -11.43
N SER A 149 -1.26 10.46 -12.21
CA SER A 149 -1.06 11.82 -12.69
C SER A 149 -1.22 12.87 -11.58
N LEU A 150 -1.87 12.50 -10.46
CA LEU A 150 -2.14 13.40 -9.36
C LEU A 150 -0.88 13.65 -8.53
N PRO A 151 -0.75 14.85 -7.93
CA PRO A 151 0.31 15.12 -6.97
C PRO A 151 0.24 14.13 -5.81
N ALA A 152 1.39 13.67 -5.31
CA ALA A 152 1.44 12.86 -4.11
C ALA A 152 2.45 13.42 -3.10
N SER A 153 2.06 13.50 -1.83
CA SER A 153 2.97 13.71 -0.70
C SER A 153 3.20 12.36 -0.02
N ARG A 154 4.37 11.77 -0.23
CA ARG A 154 4.71 10.45 0.35
C ARG A 154 4.92 10.55 1.85
N GLU A 155 4.57 9.49 2.59
CA GLU A 155 4.81 9.46 4.04
C GLU A 155 6.24 9.03 4.40
N SER A 156 6.87 8.21 3.55
CA SER A 156 8.25 7.74 3.72
C SER A 156 9.23 8.48 2.80
N SER A 157 10.44 8.74 3.31
CA SER A 157 11.54 9.32 2.54
C SER A 157 12.38 8.29 1.78
N TYR A 158 12.25 7.00 2.12
CA TYR A 158 13.10 5.92 1.63
C TYR A 158 12.35 4.86 0.83
N ALA A 159 11.02 4.79 0.97
CA ALA A 159 10.17 3.82 0.28
C ALA A 159 8.98 4.52 -0.37
N ALA A 160 8.61 4.09 -1.57
CA ALA A 160 7.42 4.57 -2.26
C ALA A 160 6.67 3.45 -2.98
N TRP A 161 5.40 3.70 -3.26
CA TRP A 161 4.56 2.77 -4.00
C TRP A 161 4.20 3.36 -5.36
N VAL A 162 4.23 2.49 -6.36
CA VAL A 162 3.96 2.86 -7.75
C VAL A 162 2.90 1.90 -8.29
N SER A 163 1.70 2.42 -8.52
CA SER A 163 0.61 1.64 -9.12
C SER A 163 0.89 1.43 -10.61
N ILE A 164 0.99 0.19 -11.06
CA ILE A 164 1.24 -0.17 -12.47
C ILE A 164 -0.06 -0.43 -13.24
N SER A 165 -1.10 -0.82 -12.51
CA SER A 165 -2.44 -1.06 -13.03
C SER A 165 -3.51 -0.71 -11.99
N VAL A 166 -4.75 -0.53 -12.47
CA VAL A 166 -5.95 -0.32 -11.65
C VAL A 166 -7.05 -1.24 -12.15
N GLY A 167 -7.84 -1.80 -11.22
CA GLY A 167 -8.96 -2.67 -11.55
C GLY A 167 -8.55 -4.14 -11.66
N CYS A 168 -9.51 -5.04 -11.85
CA CYS A 168 -9.25 -6.47 -11.90
C CYS A 168 -10.26 -7.19 -12.79
N ASN A 169 -9.79 -8.06 -13.68
CA ASN A 169 -10.65 -8.85 -14.56
C ASN A 169 -11.08 -10.21 -13.96
N ASN A 170 -10.61 -10.56 -12.77
CA ASN A 170 -10.96 -11.81 -12.11
C ASN A 170 -12.41 -11.79 -11.58
N THR A 171 -13.08 -12.94 -11.65
CA THR A 171 -14.48 -13.10 -11.23
C THR A 171 -14.63 -13.86 -9.91
N CYS A 172 -13.71 -13.64 -8.96
CA CYS A 172 -13.72 -14.34 -7.67
C CYS A 172 -15.02 -14.07 -6.90
N THR A 173 -15.69 -15.11 -6.41
CA THR A 173 -17.06 -14.99 -5.84
C THR A 173 -17.12 -14.18 -4.55
N PHE A 174 -16.01 -14.04 -3.82
CA PHE A 174 -15.91 -13.28 -2.58
C PHE A 174 -15.39 -11.84 -2.77
N CYS A 175 -14.93 -11.48 -3.97
CA CYS A 175 -14.21 -10.24 -4.20
C CYS A 175 -15.13 -9.16 -4.77
N ILE A 176 -15.24 -8.03 -4.07
CA ILE A 176 -16.04 -6.86 -4.50
C ILE A 176 -15.24 -5.88 -5.39
N VAL A 177 -13.92 -6.09 -5.50
CA VAL A 177 -13.00 -5.14 -6.13
C VAL A 177 -13.36 -4.80 -7.59
N PRO A 178 -13.72 -5.76 -8.47
CA PRO A 178 -14.10 -5.43 -9.85
C PRO A 178 -15.25 -4.42 -9.94
N SER A 179 -16.21 -4.47 -9.00
CA SER A 179 -17.34 -3.55 -8.95
C SER A 179 -16.98 -2.16 -8.42
N LEU A 180 -15.89 -2.03 -7.65
CA LEU A 180 -15.50 -0.77 -6.98
C LEU A 180 -14.29 -0.08 -7.61
N ARG A 181 -13.49 -0.79 -8.40
CA ARG A 181 -12.28 -0.28 -9.07
C ARG A 181 -12.31 -0.49 -10.58
N GLY A 182 -13.37 -1.12 -11.10
CA GLY A 182 -13.55 -1.35 -12.53
C GLY A 182 -12.73 -2.52 -13.09
N LYS A 183 -12.81 -2.64 -14.42
CA LYS A 183 -11.97 -3.56 -15.21
C LYS A 183 -10.51 -3.12 -15.14
N GLU A 184 -9.62 -4.08 -15.36
CA GLU A 184 -8.19 -3.82 -15.36
C GLU A 184 -7.79 -2.87 -16.49
N VAL A 185 -6.98 -1.87 -16.14
CA VAL A 185 -6.31 -0.98 -17.08
C VAL A 185 -4.86 -0.82 -16.63
N ASP A 186 -3.94 -1.15 -17.53
CA ASP A 186 -2.50 -1.11 -17.32
C ASP A 186 -1.91 0.23 -17.80
N ARG A 187 -0.99 0.78 -17.03
CA ARG A 187 -0.22 1.95 -17.45
C ARG A 187 0.84 1.55 -18.48
N ARG A 188 1.27 2.50 -19.31
CA ARG A 188 2.45 2.27 -20.16
C ARG A 188 3.71 2.00 -19.32
N PRO A 189 4.57 1.05 -19.73
CA PRO A 189 5.82 0.78 -19.01
C PRO A 189 6.72 2.01 -18.89
N GLY A 190 6.79 2.84 -19.93
CA GLY A 190 7.57 4.08 -19.92
C GLY A 190 7.13 5.06 -18.84
N ASP A 191 5.82 5.25 -18.66
CA ASP A 191 5.27 6.14 -17.63
C ASP A 191 5.52 5.60 -16.21
N VAL A 192 5.48 4.28 -16.04
CA VAL A 192 5.82 3.63 -14.76
C VAL A 192 7.31 3.82 -14.47
N LEU A 193 8.20 3.53 -15.42
CA LEU A 193 9.64 3.66 -15.24
C LEU A 193 10.08 5.11 -15.01
N ALA A 194 9.44 6.07 -15.68
CA ALA A 194 9.69 7.50 -15.46
C ALA A 194 9.30 7.94 -14.03
N GLU A 195 8.16 7.48 -13.51
CA GLU A 195 7.78 7.73 -12.11
C GLU A 195 8.77 7.09 -11.13
N VAL A 196 9.18 5.85 -11.39
CA VAL A 196 10.19 5.16 -10.58
C VAL A 196 11.51 5.93 -10.57
N GLN A 197 12.02 6.33 -11.74
CA GLN A 197 13.26 7.11 -11.85
C GLN A 197 13.15 8.43 -11.07
N SER A 198 12.05 9.18 -11.24
CA SER A 198 11.85 10.44 -10.53
C SER A 198 11.83 10.28 -9.00
N LEU A 199 11.29 9.18 -8.48
CA LEU A 199 11.33 8.88 -7.04
C LEU A 199 12.75 8.53 -6.58
N VAL A 200 13.49 7.78 -7.37
CA VAL A 200 14.89 7.42 -7.08
C VAL A 200 15.80 8.64 -7.10
N ASP A 201 15.60 9.56 -8.05
CA ASP A 201 16.33 10.84 -8.12
C ASP A 201 16.08 11.72 -6.88
N GLN A 202 14.91 11.58 -6.26
CA GLN A 202 14.55 12.22 -4.99
C GLN A 202 15.09 11.48 -3.75
N GLY A 203 15.80 10.36 -3.94
CA GLY A 203 16.47 9.61 -2.89
C GLY A 203 15.74 8.34 -2.42
N VAL A 204 14.61 7.96 -3.02
CA VAL A 204 13.91 6.71 -2.67
C VAL A 204 14.76 5.49 -3.04
N LEU A 205 14.89 4.53 -2.12
CA LEU A 205 15.68 3.30 -2.32
C LEU A 205 14.82 2.08 -2.57
N GLU A 206 13.58 2.07 -2.07
CA GLU A 206 12.65 0.95 -2.17
C GLU A 206 11.36 1.33 -2.91
N ILE A 207 11.02 0.59 -3.95
CA ILE A 207 9.77 0.74 -4.69
C ILE A 207 8.95 -0.53 -4.57
N THR A 208 7.66 -0.39 -4.23
CA THR A 208 6.69 -1.48 -4.34
C THR A 208 5.74 -1.21 -5.49
N LEU A 209 5.76 -2.09 -6.50
CA LEU A 209 4.81 -2.08 -7.61
C LEU A 209 3.44 -2.59 -7.11
N LEU A 210 2.39 -1.81 -7.37
CA LEU A 210 1.02 -2.09 -6.91
C LEU A 210 0.07 -2.31 -8.08
N GLY A 211 -0.83 -3.25 -7.90
CA GLY A 211 -1.97 -3.52 -8.77
C GLY A 211 -2.91 -4.47 -8.03
N GLN A 212 -4.16 -4.59 -8.48
CA GLN A 212 -5.05 -5.62 -7.93
C GLN A 212 -4.63 -7.03 -8.38
N ASN A 213 -3.95 -7.11 -9.52
CA ASN A 213 -3.37 -8.33 -10.08
C ASN A 213 -2.09 -7.99 -10.85
N VAL A 214 -0.95 -7.89 -10.16
CA VAL A 214 0.26 -7.28 -10.76
C VAL A 214 0.86 -8.08 -11.92
N ASN A 215 0.72 -9.40 -11.92
CA ASN A 215 1.26 -10.26 -12.98
C ASN A 215 0.30 -10.47 -14.16
N ALA A 216 -0.89 -9.86 -14.14
CA ALA A 216 -1.69 -9.64 -15.35
C ALA A 216 -1.24 -8.40 -16.12
N TYR A 217 -0.29 -7.61 -15.62
CA TYR A 217 0.20 -6.42 -16.29
C TYR A 217 0.68 -6.71 -17.72
N GLY A 218 0.14 -5.94 -18.67
CA GLY A 218 0.35 -6.11 -20.10
C GLY A 218 -0.82 -6.78 -20.81
N VAL A 219 -1.92 -7.07 -20.11
CA VAL A 219 -3.14 -7.62 -20.69
C VAL A 219 -4.02 -6.53 -21.29
N SER A 220 -4.09 -5.35 -20.67
CA SER A 220 -5.05 -4.31 -21.04
C SER A 220 -4.48 -2.90 -20.85
N PHE A 221 -3.53 -2.51 -21.71
CA PHE A 221 -2.95 -1.16 -21.68
C PHE A 221 -4.00 -0.08 -21.90
N VAL A 222 -3.74 1.10 -21.30
CA VAL A 222 -4.56 2.31 -21.49
C VAL A 222 -4.65 2.73 -22.96
N ASP A 223 -3.57 2.53 -23.71
CA ASP A 223 -3.50 2.79 -25.14
C ASP A 223 -4.06 1.55 -25.87
N ALA A 224 -5.23 1.71 -26.51
CA ALA A 224 -5.99 0.60 -27.09
C ALA A 224 -5.28 -0.07 -28.28
N ASP A 225 -4.32 0.61 -28.90
CA ASP A 225 -3.47 0.11 -29.99
C ASP A 225 -2.23 -0.65 -29.48
N GLN A 226 -1.88 -0.50 -28.20
CA GLN A 226 -0.75 -1.22 -27.63
C GLN A 226 -1.10 -2.71 -27.51
N PRO A 227 -0.33 -3.61 -28.16
CA PRO A 227 -0.65 -5.02 -28.15
C PRO A 227 -0.46 -5.62 -26.76
N ARG A 228 -1.31 -6.61 -26.45
CA ARG A 228 -1.17 -7.44 -25.25
C ARG A 228 0.21 -8.12 -25.24
N ASP A 229 0.89 -8.03 -24.10
CA ASP A 229 2.19 -8.67 -23.85
C ASP A 229 2.17 -9.39 -22.49
N ARG A 230 2.03 -10.72 -22.52
CA ARG A 230 1.98 -11.54 -21.30
C ARG A 230 3.29 -11.54 -20.50
N GLY A 231 4.41 -11.17 -21.12
CA GLY A 231 5.72 -11.05 -20.46
C GLY A 231 6.02 -9.62 -19.99
N ALA A 232 5.09 -8.67 -20.12
CA ALA A 232 5.33 -7.28 -19.79
C ALA A 232 5.71 -7.08 -18.32
N PHE A 233 5.11 -7.84 -17.41
CA PHE A 233 5.45 -7.74 -15.98
C PHE A 233 6.90 -8.16 -15.70
N ALA A 234 7.35 -9.30 -16.23
CA ALA A 234 8.74 -9.75 -16.09
C ALA A 234 9.73 -8.77 -16.74
N LYS A 235 9.38 -8.19 -17.91
CA LYS A 235 10.16 -7.13 -18.56
C LYS A 235 10.23 -5.87 -17.71
N LEU A 236 9.12 -5.47 -17.07
CA LEU A 236 9.07 -4.31 -16.17
C LEU A 236 9.97 -4.51 -14.95
N LEU A 237 9.95 -5.69 -14.31
CA LEU A 237 10.87 -6.02 -13.21
C LEU A 237 12.33 -5.89 -13.63
N ARG A 238 12.71 -6.51 -14.76
CA ARG A 238 14.07 -6.41 -15.31
C ARG A 238 14.45 -4.97 -15.70
N ALA A 239 13.49 -4.16 -16.15
CA ALA A 239 13.71 -2.76 -16.49
C ALA A 239 13.94 -1.89 -15.25
N CYS A 240 13.20 -2.11 -14.15
CA CYS A 240 13.49 -1.50 -12.85
C CYS A 240 14.90 -1.87 -12.36
N GLY A 241 15.39 -3.06 -12.70
CA GLY A 241 16.77 -3.50 -12.47
C GLY A 241 17.87 -2.63 -13.07
N ARG A 242 17.54 -1.80 -14.07
CA ARG A 242 18.48 -0.94 -14.79
C ARG A 242 18.48 0.50 -14.31
N ILE A 243 17.60 0.85 -13.38
CA ILE A 243 17.50 2.20 -12.80
C ILE A 243 18.62 2.37 -11.78
N ASP A 244 19.58 3.24 -12.07
CA ASP A 244 20.68 3.53 -11.15
C ASP A 244 20.15 4.18 -9.87
N GLY A 245 20.63 3.71 -8.72
CA GLY A 245 20.17 4.12 -7.40
C GLY A 245 18.96 3.36 -6.84
N LEU A 246 18.24 2.55 -7.63
CA LEU A 246 17.12 1.74 -7.14
C LEU A 246 17.64 0.43 -6.52
N GLU A 247 17.65 0.37 -5.18
CA GLU A 247 18.25 -0.76 -4.45
C GLU A 247 17.28 -1.92 -4.19
N ARG A 248 15.97 -1.63 -4.08
CA ARG A 248 14.94 -2.60 -3.73
C ARG A 248 13.66 -2.41 -4.54
N VAL A 249 13.23 -3.47 -5.22
CA VAL A 249 11.96 -3.57 -5.94
C VAL A 249 11.16 -4.70 -5.34
N ARG A 250 9.90 -4.40 -5.00
CA ARG A 250 8.92 -5.35 -4.51
C ARG A 250 7.66 -5.27 -5.37
N PHE A 251 6.81 -6.28 -5.23
CA PHE A 251 5.46 -6.24 -5.75
C PHE A 251 4.56 -7.06 -4.82
N THR A 252 3.26 -6.86 -4.92
CA THR A 252 2.26 -7.62 -4.16
C THR A 252 1.04 -7.91 -5.02
N SER A 253 0.18 -8.81 -4.54
CA SER A 253 -1.05 -9.23 -5.22
C SER A 253 -0.86 -9.89 -6.60
N PRO A 254 0.14 -10.77 -6.84
CA PRO A 254 0.13 -11.65 -8.01
C PRO A 254 -0.96 -12.72 -7.88
N HIS A 255 -1.58 -13.09 -9.00
CA HIS A 255 -2.53 -14.20 -9.08
C HIS A 255 -1.84 -15.50 -9.51
N PRO A 256 -1.97 -16.63 -8.77
CA PRO A 256 -1.25 -17.88 -9.10
C PRO A 256 -1.52 -18.43 -10.50
N ALA A 257 -2.71 -18.16 -11.07
CA ALA A 257 -3.05 -18.64 -12.42
C ALA A 257 -2.29 -17.95 -13.54
N GLU A 258 -1.73 -16.77 -13.28
CA GLU A 258 -0.97 -15.96 -14.24
C GLU A 258 0.51 -15.90 -13.85
N PHE A 259 0.93 -16.69 -12.86
CA PHE A 259 2.31 -16.73 -12.42
C PHE A 259 3.09 -17.68 -13.33
N THR A 260 4.02 -17.11 -14.08
CA THR A 260 4.79 -17.76 -15.15
C THR A 260 6.26 -17.81 -14.79
N ASP A 261 7.01 -18.70 -15.45
CA ASP A 261 8.42 -18.95 -15.10
C ASP A 261 9.32 -17.73 -15.42
N ASP A 262 8.95 -16.91 -16.41
CA ASP A 262 9.67 -15.67 -16.75
C ASP A 262 9.65 -14.63 -15.62
N VAL A 263 8.61 -14.62 -14.77
CA VAL A 263 8.55 -13.80 -13.55
C VAL A 263 9.52 -14.35 -12.50
N ILE A 264 9.60 -15.68 -12.34
CA ILE A 264 10.55 -16.32 -11.42
C ILE A 264 11.99 -16.02 -11.84
N GLU A 265 12.29 -16.17 -13.13
CA GLU A 265 13.58 -15.80 -13.70
C GLU A 265 13.89 -14.32 -13.48
N ALA A 266 12.94 -13.42 -13.77
CA ALA A 266 13.11 -11.99 -13.53
C ALA A 266 13.43 -11.69 -12.05
N MET A 267 12.77 -12.35 -11.11
CA MET A 267 13.05 -12.21 -9.68
C MET A 267 14.45 -12.73 -9.31
N ALA A 268 14.87 -13.85 -9.88
CA ALA A 268 16.16 -14.48 -9.56
C ALA A 268 17.35 -13.74 -10.17
N GLU A 269 17.19 -13.22 -11.39
CA GLU A 269 18.27 -12.61 -12.18
C GLU A 269 18.42 -11.10 -11.95
N THR A 270 17.41 -10.42 -11.41
CA THR A 270 17.42 -8.98 -11.25
C THR A 270 17.81 -8.59 -9.82
N PRO A 271 19.03 -8.07 -9.56
CA PRO A 271 19.57 -7.97 -8.20
C PRO A 271 18.76 -7.11 -7.22
N ASN A 272 18.12 -6.04 -7.71
CA ASN A 272 17.30 -5.17 -6.88
C ASN A 272 15.89 -5.72 -6.63
N VAL A 273 15.44 -6.74 -7.37
CA VAL A 273 14.17 -7.43 -7.06
C VAL A 273 14.37 -8.25 -5.78
N CYS A 274 13.60 -7.90 -4.77
CA CYS A 274 13.74 -8.48 -3.45
C CYS A 274 13.22 -9.93 -3.43
N PRO A 275 13.86 -10.85 -2.68
CA PRO A 275 13.49 -12.27 -2.61
C PRO A 275 12.25 -12.46 -1.71
N THR A 276 11.14 -11.85 -2.11
CA THR A 276 9.85 -11.91 -1.43
C THR A 276 8.76 -12.20 -2.44
N LEU A 277 7.87 -13.12 -2.11
CA LEU A 277 6.71 -13.44 -2.93
C LEU A 277 5.47 -13.49 -2.03
N HIS A 278 4.63 -12.48 -2.11
CA HIS A 278 3.30 -12.53 -1.52
C HIS A 278 2.34 -13.15 -2.53
N MET A 279 1.92 -14.40 -2.36
CA MET A 279 1.07 -15.11 -3.30
C MET A 279 -0.21 -15.59 -2.61
N PRO A 280 -1.38 -14.98 -2.85
CA PRO A 280 -2.62 -15.32 -2.15
C PRO A 280 -3.18 -16.71 -2.51
N LEU A 281 -3.20 -17.62 -1.54
CA LEU A 281 -3.75 -18.98 -1.65
C LEU A 281 -5.28 -18.99 -1.61
N GLN A 282 -5.85 -18.20 -0.69
CA GLN A 282 -7.26 -18.15 -0.31
C GLN A 282 -7.76 -19.41 0.40
N SER A 283 -7.59 -20.60 -0.17
CA SER A 283 -7.92 -21.90 0.45
C SER A 283 -7.02 -22.99 -0.14
N GLY A 284 -6.72 -24.05 0.62
CA GLY A 284 -6.03 -25.23 0.08
C GLY A 284 -6.96 -26.33 -0.42
N SER A 285 -8.28 -26.20 -0.23
CA SER A 285 -9.24 -27.14 -0.81
C SER A 285 -9.56 -26.79 -2.25
N ASP A 286 -9.37 -27.75 -3.16
CA ASP A 286 -9.76 -27.63 -4.55
C ASP A 286 -11.26 -27.43 -4.76
N ARG A 287 -12.10 -27.95 -3.86
CA ARG A 287 -13.55 -27.77 -3.89
C ARG A 287 -13.92 -26.33 -3.52
N VAL A 288 -13.34 -25.81 -2.44
CA VAL A 288 -13.53 -24.42 -2.01
C VAL A 288 -12.95 -23.44 -3.04
N LEU A 289 -11.75 -23.71 -3.58
CA LEU A 289 -11.15 -22.91 -4.66
C LEU A 289 -12.03 -22.85 -5.92
N ARG A 290 -12.70 -23.96 -6.30
CA ARG A 290 -13.71 -23.95 -7.38
C ARG A 290 -14.89 -23.04 -7.03
N ALA A 291 -15.44 -23.15 -5.83
CA ALA A 291 -16.57 -22.32 -5.38
C ALA A 291 -16.20 -20.83 -5.26
N MET A 292 -14.94 -20.54 -4.94
CA MET A 292 -14.33 -19.21 -4.98
C MET A 292 -14.11 -18.67 -6.41
N ARG A 293 -14.31 -19.50 -7.44
CA ARG A 293 -13.93 -19.25 -8.85
C ARG A 293 -12.45 -18.92 -9.04
N ARG A 294 -11.57 -19.63 -8.32
CA ARG A 294 -10.12 -19.60 -8.57
C ARG A 294 -9.80 -20.56 -9.72
N SER A 295 -8.90 -20.16 -10.61
CA SER A 295 -8.48 -20.92 -11.78
C SER A 295 -7.25 -21.83 -11.54
N TYR A 296 -6.81 -21.96 -10.29
CA TYR A 296 -5.73 -22.86 -9.86
C TYR A 296 -6.19 -23.77 -8.73
N ARG A 297 -5.42 -24.83 -8.50
CA ARG A 297 -5.63 -25.88 -7.49
C ARG A 297 -4.39 -26.05 -6.63
N ALA A 298 -4.50 -26.80 -5.54
CA ALA A 298 -3.41 -26.99 -4.56
C ALA A 298 -2.10 -27.44 -5.23
N GLU A 299 -2.17 -28.44 -6.11
CA GLU A 299 -1.00 -28.97 -6.83
C GLU A 299 -0.26 -27.89 -7.64
N ARG A 300 -0.99 -27.13 -8.47
CA ARG A 300 -0.39 -26.06 -9.26
C ARG A 300 0.23 -24.98 -8.37
N TYR A 301 -0.43 -24.65 -7.27
CA TYR A 301 0.04 -23.64 -6.32
C TYR A 301 1.36 -24.07 -5.64
N LEU A 302 1.42 -25.30 -5.14
CA LEU A 302 2.62 -25.87 -4.54
C LEU A 302 3.76 -26.00 -5.57
N GLY A 303 3.45 -26.40 -6.81
CA GLY A 303 4.43 -26.45 -7.89
C GLY A 303 5.05 -25.09 -8.22
N ILE A 304 4.31 -23.98 -8.09
CA ILE A 304 4.88 -22.62 -8.21
C ILE A 304 5.85 -22.35 -7.06
N ILE A 305 5.46 -22.68 -5.82
CA ILE A 305 6.32 -22.51 -4.64
C ILE A 305 7.63 -23.29 -4.80
N ASP A 306 7.55 -24.52 -5.28
CA ASP A 306 8.73 -25.36 -5.48
C ASP A 306 9.68 -24.77 -6.52
N ARG A 307 9.15 -24.25 -7.64
CA ARG A 307 9.96 -23.55 -8.66
C ARG A 307 10.61 -22.27 -8.11
N VAL A 308 9.86 -21.47 -7.34
CA VAL A 308 10.40 -20.26 -6.70
C VAL A 308 11.51 -20.62 -5.71
N ARG A 309 11.35 -21.66 -4.91
CA ARG A 309 12.39 -22.13 -3.98
C ARG A 309 13.59 -22.75 -4.67
N ALA A 310 13.41 -23.39 -5.81
CA ALA A 310 14.51 -23.91 -6.60
C ALA A 310 15.37 -22.76 -7.16
N ALA A 311 14.73 -21.70 -7.69
CA ALA A 311 15.43 -20.54 -8.25
C ALA A 311 15.97 -19.59 -7.16
N ILE A 312 15.22 -19.40 -6.07
CA ILE A 312 15.52 -18.46 -4.98
C ILE A 312 15.32 -19.18 -3.63
N PRO A 313 16.28 -20.02 -3.19
CA PRO A 313 16.13 -20.87 -2.01
C PRO A 313 15.84 -20.14 -0.69
N HIS A 314 16.15 -18.86 -0.63
CA HIS A 314 15.96 -18.01 0.55
C HIS A 314 14.77 -17.04 0.41
N ALA A 315 13.92 -17.21 -0.61
CA ALA A 315 12.74 -16.37 -0.78
C ALA A 315 11.75 -16.51 0.39
N ALA A 316 11.35 -15.37 0.95
CA ALA A 316 10.26 -15.33 1.92
C ALA A 316 8.92 -15.33 1.18
N ILE A 317 8.16 -16.41 1.33
CA ILE A 317 6.85 -16.57 0.69
C ILE A 317 5.77 -16.28 1.73
N THR A 318 4.89 -15.33 1.40
CA THR A 318 3.73 -14.98 2.23
C THR A 318 2.43 -15.20 1.47
N THR A 319 1.31 -15.26 2.17
CA THR A 319 0.02 -15.56 1.53
C THR A 319 -1.16 -14.90 2.25
N ASP A 320 -2.33 -14.95 1.62
CA ASP A 320 -3.63 -14.66 2.23
C ASP A 320 -4.48 -15.94 2.26
N ILE A 321 -5.19 -16.17 3.37
CA ILE A 321 -6.09 -17.33 3.55
C ILE A 321 -7.43 -16.86 4.11
N ILE A 322 -8.53 -17.38 3.57
CA ILE A 322 -9.89 -17.14 4.04
C ILE A 322 -10.43 -18.44 4.66
N VAL A 323 -10.84 -18.36 5.92
CA VAL A 323 -11.44 -19.47 6.67
C VAL A 323 -12.95 -19.29 6.76
N GLY A 324 -13.71 -20.37 6.62
CA GLY A 324 -15.17 -20.33 6.77
C GLY A 324 -15.91 -19.85 5.53
N PHE A 325 -15.35 -20.07 4.34
CA PHE A 325 -16.05 -19.80 3.08
C PHE A 325 -17.36 -20.61 3.02
N PRO A 326 -18.44 -20.10 2.41
CA PRO A 326 -19.71 -20.82 2.36
C PRO A 326 -19.57 -22.22 1.77
N GLY A 327 -20.02 -23.21 2.54
CA GLY A 327 -19.97 -24.63 2.25
C GLY A 327 -18.73 -25.36 2.77
N GLU A 328 -17.72 -24.68 3.32
CA GLU A 328 -16.45 -25.29 3.77
C GLU A 328 -16.64 -26.38 4.85
N THR A 329 -16.26 -27.62 4.54
CA THR A 329 -16.32 -28.76 5.48
C THR A 329 -15.02 -28.90 6.27
N GLU A 330 -14.99 -29.84 7.22
CA GLU A 330 -13.76 -30.13 7.97
C GLU A 330 -12.68 -30.72 7.07
N GLU A 331 -13.03 -31.57 6.10
CA GLU A 331 -12.04 -32.10 5.15
C GLU A 331 -11.42 -30.98 4.30
N ASP A 332 -12.20 -29.98 3.89
CA ASP A 332 -11.67 -28.83 3.14
C ASP A 332 -10.73 -27.96 3.97
N PHE A 333 -11.07 -27.78 5.24
CA PHE A 333 -10.22 -27.05 6.16
C PHE A 333 -8.92 -27.80 6.43
N GLN A 334 -8.99 -29.13 6.61
CA GLN A 334 -7.79 -29.96 6.75
C GLN A 334 -6.91 -29.88 5.49
N ALA A 335 -7.47 -29.95 4.29
CA ALA A 335 -6.72 -29.74 3.05
C ALA A 335 -6.04 -28.35 3.00
N THR A 336 -6.66 -27.33 3.59
CA THR A 336 -6.04 -26.01 3.74
C THR A 336 -4.83 -26.04 4.67
N LEU A 337 -4.94 -26.72 5.82
CA LEU A 337 -3.81 -26.90 6.74
C LEU A 337 -2.65 -27.68 6.09
N ASP A 338 -2.96 -28.71 5.31
CA ASP A 338 -1.97 -29.54 4.62
C ASP A 338 -1.15 -28.72 3.61
N VAL A 339 -1.83 -27.88 2.81
CA VAL A 339 -1.16 -26.96 1.86
C VAL A 339 -0.31 -25.93 2.60
N VAL A 340 -0.79 -25.39 3.72
CA VAL A 340 -0.03 -24.43 4.55
C VAL A 340 1.24 -25.07 5.11
N ALA A 341 1.13 -26.30 5.64
CA ALA A 341 2.25 -27.06 6.15
C ALA A 341 3.29 -27.36 5.06
N ALA A 342 2.86 -27.78 3.87
CA ALA A 342 3.75 -28.04 2.73
C ALA A 342 4.40 -26.76 2.20
N ALA A 343 3.61 -25.69 2.05
CA ALA A 343 4.07 -24.41 1.54
C ALA A 343 5.08 -23.73 2.47
N ARG A 344 5.00 -23.94 3.79
CA ARG A 344 5.89 -23.33 4.80
C ARG A 344 6.02 -21.81 4.62
N PHE A 345 4.91 -21.09 4.69
CA PHE A 345 4.92 -19.64 4.51
C PHE A 345 5.69 -18.96 5.64
N SER A 346 6.48 -17.94 5.31
CA SER A 346 7.17 -17.11 6.32
C SER A 346 6.17 -16.27 7.13
N THR A 347 5.03 -15.92 6.54
CA THR A 347 3.89 -15.24 7.18
C THR A 347 2.64 -15.51 6.36
N ALA A 348 1.48 -15.70 7.00
CA ALA A 348 0.19 -15.72 6.32
C ALA A 348 -0.74 -14.68 6.95
N PHE A 349 -1.45 -13.92 6.09
CA PHE A 349 -2.55 -13.08 6.52
C PHE A 349 -3.82 -13.92 6.48
N THR A 350 -4.36 -14.20 7.66
CA THR A 350 -5.54 -15.04 7.83
C THR A 350 -6.77 -14.17 8.06
N PHE A 351 -7.85 -14.49 7.35
CA PHE A 351 -9.11 -13.77 7.42
C PHE A 351 -10.26 -14.74 7.68
N GLN A 352 -11.21 -14.35 8.51
CA GLN A 352 -12.51 -15.02 8.56
C GLN A 352 -13.35 -14.52 7.38
N TYR A 353 -14.08 -15.44 6.73
CA TYR A 353 -15.00 -15.05 5.68
C TYR A 353 -16.07 -14.10 6.26
N SER A 354 -16.29 -12.99 5.56
CA SER A 354 -17.28 -11.99 5.91
C SER A 354 -18.14 -11.74 4.68
N LYS A 355 -19.46 -11.91 4.83
CA LYS A 355 -20.43 -11.65 3.77
C LYS A 355 -20.33 -10.21 3.30
N ARG A 356 -20.32 -10.02 1.99
CA ARG A 356 -20.29 -8.69 1.38
C ARG A 356 -21.43 -8.52 0.38
N PRO A 357 -22.37 -7.60 0.65
CA PRO A 357 -23.43 -7.28 -0.30
C PRO A 357 -22.86 -6.99 -1.70
N GLY A 358 -23.49 -7.58 -2.72
CA GLY A 358 -23.06 -7.45 -4.11
C GLY A 358 -21.99 -8.46 -4.56
N THR A 359 -21.56 -9.39 -3.70
CA THR A 359 -20.67 -10.50 -4.10
C THR A 359 -21.43 -11.81 -4.25
N PRO A 360 -21.13 -12.66 -5.26
CA PRO A 360 -21.81 -13.94 -5.42
C PRO A 360 -21.75 -14.86 -4.19
N ALA A 361 -20.65 -14.82 -3.41
CA ALA A 361 -20.50 -15.63 -2.21
C ALA A 361 -21.43 -15.20 -1.05
N ALA A 362 -21.90 -13.95 -1.04
CA ALA A 362 -22.81 -13.47 0.00
C ALA A 362 -24.19 -14.13 -0.07
N GLU A 363 -24.60 -14.53 -1.28
CA GLU A 363 -25.89 -15.16 -1.58
C GLU A 363 -25.87 -16.69 -1.47
N LEU A 364 -24.70 -17.31 -1.21
CA LEU A 364 -24.61 -18.75 -1.01
C LEU A 364 -25.30 -19.15 0.30
N ALA A 365 -26.13 -20.21 0.26
CA ALA A 365 -26.94 -20.63 1.40
C ALA A 365 -26.11 -21.24 2.55
N ASP A 366 -25.06 -22.00 2.22
CA ASP A 366 -24.33 -22.88 3.15
C ASP A 366 -23.30 -22.12 4.00
N GLN A 367 -23.75 -21.13 4.76
CA GLN A 367 -22.86 -20.31 5.59
C GLN A 367 -22.38 -21.11 6.81
N VAL A 368 -21.07 -21.05 7.07
CA VAL A 368 -20.46 -21.80 8.19
C VAL A 368 -20.74 -21.09 9.52
N PRO A 369 -21.17 -21.81 10.58
CA PRO A 369 -21.41 -21.20 11.89
C PRO A 369 -20.17 -20.49 12.45
N LYS A 370 -20.38 -19.29 13.04
CA LYS A 370 -19.29 -18.44 13.55
C LYS A 370 -18.36 -19.16 14.55
N ALA A 371 -18.89 -20.04 15.39
CA ALA A 371 -18.11 -20.82 16.33
C ALA A 371 -17.11 -21.75 15.62
N VAL A 372 -17.55 -22.42 14.55
CA VAL A 372 -16.68 -23.29 13.72
C VAL A 372 -15.64 -22.46 12.98
N VAL A 373 -16.02 -21.33 12.38
CA VAL A 373 -15.06 -20.42 11.73
C VAL A 373 -14.00 -19.93 12.71
N SER A 374 -14.40 -19.58 13.93
CA SER A 374 -13.48 -19.11 14.98
C SER A 374 -12.52 -20.20 15.43
N GLU A 375 -13.01 -21.43 15.63
CA GLU A 375 -12.20 -22.59 15.99
C GLU A 375 -11.15 -22.92 14.92
N ARG A 376 -11.58 -23.01 13.65
CA ARG A 376 -10.68 -23.23 12.50
C ARG A 376 -9.66 -22.11 12.35
N TYR A 377 -10.09 -20.86 12.53
CA TYR A 377 -9.20 -19.71 12.47
C TYR A 377 -8.07 -19.81 13.52
N GLN A 378 -8.37 -20.23 14.75
CA GLN A 378 -7.35 -20.43 15.79
C GLN A 378 -6.40 -21.58 15.46
N ARG A 379 -6.92 -22.71 14.94
CA ARG A 379 -6.07 -23.83 14.49
C ARG A 379 -5.10 -23.42 13.38
N LEU A 380 -5.58 -22.66 12.40
CA LEU A 380 -4.75 -22.15 11.31
C LEU A 380 -3.67 -21.18 11.81
N ILE A 381 -4.03 -20.28 12.73
CA ILE A 381 -3.05 -19.37 13.37
C ILE A 381 -1.97 -20.17 14.08
N ALA A 382 -2.35 -21.13 14.94
CA ALA A 382 -1.40 -21.91 15.71
C ALA A 382 -0.41 -22.67 14.79
N LEU A 383 -0.91 -23.28 13.71
CA LEU A 383 -0.07 -23.92 12.70
C LEU A 383 0.89 -22.92 12.05
N GLN A 384 0.37 -21.79 11.56
CA GLN A 384 1.18 -20.78 10.87
C GLN A 384 2.21 -20.14 11.81
N GLU A 385 1.91 -19.90 13.09
CA GLU A 385 2.86 -19.36 14.06
C GLU A 385 4.02 -20.33 14.30
N GLY A 386 3.74 -21.63 14.42
CA GLY A 386 4.77 -22.66 14.54
C GLY A 386 5.69 -22.72 13.31
N ILE A 387 5.11 -22.64 12.11
CA ILE A 387 5.87 -22.57 10.85
C ILE A 387 6.71 -21.29 10.80
N SER A 388 6.12 -20.13 11.12
CA SER A 388 6.81 -18.83 11.06
C SER A 388 7.98 -18.78 12.04
N LEU A 389 7.81 -19.32 13.24
CA LEU A 389 8.89 -19.44 14.23
C LEU A 389 10.00 -20.35 13.73
N THR A 390 9.67 -21.49 13.12
CA THR A 390 10.66 -22.43 12.56
C THR A 390 11.48 -21.75 11.46
N GLU A 391 10.80 -21.10 10.50
CA GLU A 391 11.44 -20.40 9.38
C GLU A 391 12.29 -19.20 9.83
N ASN A 392 11.87 -18.49 10.87
CA ASN A 392 12.63 -17.37 11.45
C ASN A 392 13.81 -17.86 12.31
N THR A 393 13.65 -18.97 13.04
CA THR A 393 14.74 -19.57 13.83
C THR A 393 15.88 -20.03 12.92
N ALA A 394 15.58 -20.52 11.71
CA ALA A 394 16.58 -20.84 10.70
C ALA A 394 17.39 -19.63 10.19
N GLN A 395 16.99 -18.40 10.53
CA GLN A 395 17.75 -17.19 10.23
C GLN A 395 18.79 -16.85 11.30
N ILE A 396 18.73 -17.43 12.50
CA ILE A 396 19.70 -17.15 13.58
C ILE A 396 21.13 -17.46 13.09
N GLY A 397 22.05 -16.55 13.37
CA GLY A 397 23.44 -16.60 12.92
C GLY A 397 23.66 -16.09 11.49
N ARG A 398 22.62 -15.85 10.70
CA ARG A 398 22.76 -15.28 9.35
C ARG A 398 22.98 -13.77 9.40
N ARG A 399 23.75 -13.28 8.43
CA ARG A 399 23.91 -11.86 8.13
C ARG A 399 22.71 -11.37 7.33
N VAL A 400 22.11 -10.26 7.75
CA VAL A 400 20.94 -9.65 7.10
C VAL A 400 21.18 -8.16 6.85
N GLU A 401 20.75 -7.70 5.67
CA GLU A 401 20.72 -6.28 5.30
C GLU A 401 19.35 -5.68 5.64
N VAL A 402 19.34 -4.67 6.51
CA VAL A 402 18.15 -4.02 7.06
C VAL A 402 18.09 -2.58 6.54
N LEU A 403 16.99 -2.24 5.87
CA LEU A 403 16.64 -0.85 5.58
C LEU A 403 15.92 -0.29 6.81
N VAL A 404 16.51 0.69 7.46
CA VAL A 404 16.01 1.25 8.73
C VAL A 404 14.72 2.00 8.48
N ALA A 405 13.69 1.74 9.28
CA ALA A 405 12.34 2.26 9.09
C ALA A 405 11.85 3.08 10.27
N THR A 406 10.97 4.05 10.02
CA THR A 406 10.33 4.84 11.07
C THR A 406 9.12 4.10 11.64
N GLY A 407 9.02 4.00 12.97
CA GLY A 407 7.79 3.59 13.66
C GLY A 407 7.40 2.12 13.55
N GLU A 408 8.29 1.25 13.07
CA GLU A 408 7.99 -0.19 12.97
C GLU A 408 8.10 -0.94 14.29
N GLY A 409 8.86 -0.43 15.27
CA GLY A 409 8.94 -1.02 16.59
C GLY A 409 8.12 -0.26 17.61
N ARG A 410 6.97 -0.85 17.97
CA ARG A 410 6.07 -0.33 19.03
C ARG A 410 6.74 -0.21 20.40
N LYS A 411 7.90 -0.84 20.60
CA LYS A 411 8.67 -0.87 21.85
C LYS A 411 10.12 -0.40 21.67
N ASP A 412 10.45 0.29 20.58
CA ASP A 412 11.83 0.70 20.27
C ASP A 412 12.44 1.54 21.39
N ALA A 413 11.71 2.55 21.89
CA ALA A 413 12.13 3.37 23.01
C ALA A 413 12.31 2.58 24.33
N ALA A 414 11.49 1.56 24.56
CA ALA A 414 11.55 0.74 25.77
C ALA A 414 12.65 -0.34 25.72
N THR A 415 13.11 -0.72 24.52
CA THR A 415 14.10 -1.78 24.31
C THR A 415 15.45 -1.25 23.83
N ALA A 416 15.58 0.06 23.62
CA ALA A 416 16.74 0.71 23.00
C ALA A 416 17.13 0.10 21.64
N ARG A 417 16.15 -0.47 20.92
CA ARG A 417 16.32 -1.06 19.59
C ARG A 417 15.82 -0.11 18.51
N MET A 418 16.36 -0.28 17.32
CA MET A 418 15.82 0.29 16.09
C MET A 418 15.19 -0.82 15.25
N SER A 419 14.28 -0.44 14.36
CA SER A 419 13.54 -1.37 13.53
C SER A 419 13.75 -1.10 12.04
N GLY A 420 13.67 -2.15 11.24
CA GLY A 420 13.66 -2.04 9.80
C GLY A 420 13.31 -3.34 9.10
N ARG A 421 13.35 -3.32 7.77
CA ARG A 421 12.99 -4.47 6.94
C ARG A 421 14.20 -5.08 6.26
N ALA A 422 14.33 -6.39 6.38
CA ALA A 422 15.29 -7.16 5.59
C ALA A 422 14.91 -7.16 4.10
N ARG A 423 15.84 -7.56 3.21
CA ARG A 423 15.54 -7.69 1.78
C ARG A 423 14.35 -8.63 1.51
N ASP A 424 14.20 -9.69 2.28
CA ASP A 424 13.06 -10.62 2.18
C ASP A 424 11.74 -10.08 2.79
N GLY A 425 11.78 -8.92 3.42
CA GLY A 425 10.62 -8.23 4.02
C GLY A 425 10.37 -8.56 5.50
N ARG A 426 11.18 -9.44 6.11
CA ARG A 426 11.08 -9.71 7.56
C ARG A 426 11.38 -8.46 8.37
N LEU A 427 10.59 -8.23 9.42
CA LEU A 427 10.86 -7.19 10.41
C LEU A 427 12.07 -7.60 11.24
N VAL A 428 13.04 -6.71 11.38
CA VAL A 428 14.24 -6.91 12.19
C VAL A 428 14.32 -5.81 13.22
N HIS A 429 14.32 -6.18 14.50
CA HIS A 429 14.67 -5.30 15.60
C HIS A 429 16.15 -5.49 15.90
N PHE A 430 16.95 -4.43 15.72
CA PHE A 430 18.39 -4.49 15.92
C PHE A 430 18.85 -3.50 16.98
N ALA A 431 19.86 -3.90 17.75
CA ALA A 431 20.57 -3.00 18.65
C ALA A 431 21.50 -2.11 17.81
N PRO A 432 21.41 -0.77 17.91
CA PRO A 432 22.26 0.11 17.11
C PRO A 432 23.70 0.17 17.64
N GLY A 433 23.94 -0.33 18.86
CA GLY A 433 25.26 -0.33 19.51
C GLY A 433 25.82 1.08 19.78
N PRO A 434 27.12 1.21 20.07
CA PRO A 434 27.77 2.51 20.29
C PRO A 434 27.68 3.45 19.08
N ALA A 435 27.57 2.90 17.86
CA ALA A 435 27.38 3.62 16.61
C ALA A 435 25.97 4.25 16.45
N GLY A 436 25.05 3.99 17.38
CA GLY A 436 23.64 4.36 17.25
C GLY A 436 23.31 5.84 17.18
N HIS A 437 24.25 6.72 17.53
CA HIS A 437 24.07 8.17 17.45
C HIS A 437 23.94 8.70 16.02
N GLY A 438 24.27 7.91 14.99
CA GLY A 438 24.25 8.34 13.58
C GLY A 438 23.36 7.53 12.63
N ILE A 439 22.67 6.49 13.11
CA ILE A 439 21.81 5.64 12.26
C ILE A 439 20.44 6.29 12.12
N ARG A 440 19.98 6.48 10.87
CA ARG A 440 18.73 7.18 10.57
C ARG A 440 17.79 6.30 9.74
N PRO A 441 16.46 6.51 9.80
CA PRO A 441 15.55 5.91 8.84
C PRO A 441 15.98 6.20 7.39
N GLY A 442 15.94 5.19 6.54
CA GLY A 442 16.46 5.22 5.18
C GLY A 442 17.93 4.80 5.04
N ASP A 443 18.71 4.77 6.12
CA ASP A 443 20.05 4.16 6.10
C ASP A 443 19.95 2.62 5.99
N VAL A 444 21.05 2.00 5.57
CA VAL A 444 21.16 0.54 5.45
C VAL A 444 22.15 0.01 6.47
N VAL A 445 21.74 -1.01 7.22
CA VAL A 445 22.54 -1.67 8.24
C VAL A 445 22.70 -3.15 7.91
N VAL A 446 23.91 -3.68 8.04
CA VAL A 446 24.14 -5.14 8.00
C VAL A 446 24.37 -5.62 9.42
N THR A 447 23.60 -6.60 9.86
CA THR A 447 23.70 -7.17 11.21
C THR A 447 23.55 -8.69 11.19
N THR A 448 23.83 -9.34 12.32
CA THR A 448 23.64 -10.80 12.49
C THR A 448 22.42 -11.05 13.34
N VAL A 449 21.53 -11.93 12.87
CA VAL A 449 20.34 -12.33 13.63
C VAL A 449 20.78 -13.13 14.86
N THR A 450 20.37 -12.69 16.04
CA THR A 450 20.67 -13.33 17.34
C THR A 450 19.48 -14.05 17.94
N GLY A 451 18.26 -13.72 17.50
CA GLY A 451 17.03 -14.33 17.99
C GLY A 451 15.89 -14.22 16.99
N ALA A 452 14.82 -14.96 17.24
CA ALA A 452 13.66 -15.03 16.37
C ALA A 452 12.38 -15.14 17.19
N ALA A 453 11.31 -14.54 16.66
CA ALA A 453 9.94 -14.71 17.10
C ALA A 453 9.07 -15.03 15.87
N PRO A 454 7.78 -15.44 16.04
CA PRO A 454 6.92 -15.75 14.90
C PRO A 454 6.77 -14.62 13.88
N HIS A 455 6.90 -13.35 14.31
CA HIS A 455 6.60 -12.18 13.46
C HIS A 455 7.78 -11.23 13.23
N HIS A 456 8.94 -11.50 13.82
CA HIS A 456 10.12 -10.64 13.68
C HIS A 456 11.41 -11.41 14.01
N LEU A 457 12.53 -10.84 13.57
CA LEU A 457 13.87 -11.24 13.93
C LEU A 457 14.46 -10.23 14.94
N ILE A 458 15.40 -10.70 15.74
CA ILE A 458 16.14 -9.91 16.72
C ILE A 458 17.61 -9.98 16.35
N ALA A 459 18.30 -8.83 16.40
CA ALA A 459 19.74 -8.72 16.17
C ALA A 459 20.36 -7.81 17.23
N ASP A 460 20.68 -8.40 18.39
CA ASP A 460 21.20 -7.66 19.56
C ASP A 460 22.72 -7.44 19.52
N GLY A 461 23.42 -8.06 18.57
CA GLY A 461 24.83 -7.77 18.30
C GLY A 461 25.01 -6.37 17.71
N ALA A 462 26.21 -5.80 17.89
CA ALA A 462 26.56 -4.55 17.22
C ALA A 462 26.44 -4.70 15.70
N PRO A 463 25.93 -3.68 14.98
CA PRO A 463 25.91 -3.68 13.52
C PRO A 463 27.28 -3.98 12.94
N LEU A 464 27.34 -4.89 11.97
CA LEU A 464 28.57 -5.24 11.25
C LEU A 464 28.98 -4.12 10.30
N GLN A 465 27.99 -3.47 9.67
CA GLN A 465 28.18 -2.36 8.74
C GLN A 465 27.01 -1.39 8.85
N HIS A 466 27.29 -0.09 8.68
CA HIS A 466 26.30 0.97 8.52
C HIS A 466 26.66 1.77 7.28
N ARG A 467 25.71 1.95 6.38
CA ARG A 467 25.83 2.78 5.19
C ARG A 467 24.81 3.90 5.26
N ARG A 468 25.29 5.14 5.35
CA ARG A 468 24.45 6.33 5.13
C ARG A 468 23.99 6.37 3.69
N THR A 469 22.75 6.78 3.48
CA THR A 469 22.15 6.83 2.14
C THR A 469 21.55 8.19 1.84
N ARG A 470 21.26 8.43 0.55
CA ARG A 470 20.51 9.61 0.09
C ARG A 470 19.13 9.68 0.75
N ALA A 471 18.50 8.53 1.02
CA ALA A 471 17.23 8.47 1.72
C ALA A 471 17.34 8.85 3.20
N GLY A 472 18.41 8.44 3.87
CA GLY A 472 18.74 8.90 5.23
C GLY A 472 18.97 10.41 5.27
N ASP A 473 19.66 10.97 4.28
CA ASP A 473 19.87 12.41 4.16
C ASP A 473 18.57 13.17 3.83
N ALA A 474 17.66 12.57 3.06
CA ALA A 474 16.33 13.11 2.84
C ALA A 474 15.49 13.08 4.12
N HIS A 475 15.55 11.99 4.88
CA HIS A 475 14.87 11.85 6.17
C HIS A 475 15.30 12.92 7.17
N GLU A 476 16.61 13.07 7.36
CA GLU A 476 17.21 14.04 8.30
C GLU A 476 16.84 15.48 7.95
N ALA A 477 16.76 15.79 6.66
CA ALA A 477 16.33 17.09 6.15
C ALA A 477 14.80 17.29 6.16
N GLY A 478 14.01 16.30 6.59
CA GLY A 478 12.54 16.34 6.55
C GLY A 478 11.96 16.38 5.13
N ARG A 479 12.73 15.98 4.12
CA ARG A 479 12.32 15.99 2.70
C ARG A 479 11.50 14.74 2.40
N LYS A 480 10.26 14.96 1.96
CA LYS A 480 9.35 13.90 1.48
C LYS A 480 9.32 13.90 -0.04
N PRO A 481 9.49 12.74 -0.70
CA PRO A 481 9.34 12.62 -2.14
C PRO A 481 7.96 13.08 -2.59
N ARG A 482 7.91 13.76 -3.73
CA ARG A 482 6.69 14.22 -4.38
C ARG A 482 6.64 13.70 -5.81
N THR A 483 5.46 13.28 -6.23
CA THR A 483 5.17 13.04 -7.66
C THR A 483 4.26 14.15 -8.15
N GLY A 484 4.42 14.53 -9.41
CA GLY A 484 3.72 15.65 -10.04
C GLY A 484 4.64 16.24 -11.10
N VAL A 485 4.35 15.94 -12.36
CA VAL A 485 5.03 16.62 -13.46
C VAL A 485 4.52 18.05 -13.39
N GLY A 486 5.35 19.00 -12.93
CA GLY A 486 5.16 20.37 -13.38
C GLY A 486 5.14 20.26 -14.91
N LEU A 487 3.99 20.53 -15.55
CA LEU A 487 3.91 20.75 -16.99
C LEU A 487 5.19 21.47 -17.36
N GLY A 488 6.06 20.86 -18.17
CA GLY A 488 7.48 21.23 -18.34
C GLY A 488 7.70 22.64 -18.88
N MET A 489 7.17 23.63 -18.19
CA MET A 489 7.45 25.03 -18.32
C MET A 489 8.80 25.21 -17.66
N PRO A 490 9.81 25.72 -18.39
CA PRO A 490 11.07 26.07 -17.77
C PRO A 490 10.77 27.01 -16.60
N ALA A 491 11.19 26.62 -15.40
CA ALA A 491 11.26 27.55 -14.30
C ALA A 491 12.26 28.63 -14.72
N ILE A 492 11.77 29.81 -15.09
CA ILE A 492 12.61 30.99 -15.19
C ILE A 492 13.03 31.29 -13.75
N GLY A 493 14.18 30.74 -13.36
CA GLY A 493 14.77 31.00 -12.06
C GLY A 493 14.96 32.50 -11.89
N VAL A 494 14.67 32.99 -10.68
CA VAL A 494 15.05 34.35 -10.28
C VAL A 494 16.57 34.47 -10.49
N PRO A 495 17.07 35.45 -11.25
CA PRO A 495 18.50 35.63 -11.44
C PRO A 495 19.20 35.73 -10.08
N PRO A 496 20.41 35.16 -9.94
CA PRO A 496 21.17 35.30 -8.71
C PRO A 496 21.29 36.78 -8.33
N ALA A 497 21.03 37.10 -7.07
CA ALA A 497 21.15 38.45 -6.56
C ALA A 497 22.57 38.95 -6.88
N ALA A 498 22.66 40.08 -7.60
CA ALA A 498 23.93 40.70 -7.90
C ALA A 498 24.69 40.97 -6.59
N PRO A 499 26.00 40.69 -6.53
CA PRO A 499 26.78 40.95 -5.33
C PRO A 499 26.67 42.43 -4.96
N ALA A 500 26.37 42.70 -3.69
CA ALA A 500 26.27 44.04 -3.15
C ALA A 500 27.59 44.76 -3.42
N THR A 501 27.57 45.78 -4.27
CA THR A 501 28.68 46.70 -4.45
C THR A 501 28.89 47.43 -3.13
N SER A 502 29.95 47.07 -2.40
CA SER A 502 30.48 47.90 -1.34
C SER A 502 30.96 49.20 -1.97
N GLY A 503 30.20 50.28 -1.74
CA GLY A 503 30.58 51.62 -2.17
C GLY A 503 31.97 51.97 -1.63
N CYS A 504 32.83 52.47 -2.51
CA CYS A 504 34.14 53.01 -2.15
C CYS A 504 33.97 54.12 -1.12
N ALA A 505 34.73 54.01 -0.02
CA ALA A 505 34.95 55.10 0.91
C ALA A 505 35.63 56.28 0.18
N ARG A 506 35.13 57.49 0.45
CA ARG A 506 35.90 58.74 0.38
C ARG A 506 35.62 59.53 1.64
#